data_AF-A0A9E3UBJ0-F1
#
_entry.id   AF-A0A9E3UBJ0-F1
#
_cell.length_a   1.000
_cell.length_b   1.000
_cell.length_c   1.000
_cell.angle_alpha   90.00
_cell.angle_beta   90.00
_cell.angle_gamma   90.00
#
_symmetry.space_group_name_H-M   'P 1'
#
loop_
_entity.id
_entity.type
_entity.pdbx_description
1 polymer ?
#
loop_
_entity_poly.entity_id
_entity_poly.type
_entity_poly.pdbx_seq_one_letter_code
_entity_poly.pdbx_strand_id
1 'polypeptide(L)'
;MRLARWIFVSAPLFIAGAIACNANVAVQPLGANSDGDDGETKTPPRGGPGSRPTDNTCLGKENLGFDKASCQTCMNADGCCQVTIACFKGNADCAALQECMSKCGGGGTGTGGGDGGGGGGGSTGQNLFVTEVYPAVNGTCAGCHAAGGTGPTFFGATAAATYTIFKANGYHLANSGFVNKGAHAGPALTAGQLATINKWVAAEAGGGGGGGGGGGGGGGGGGGGGGGGGGNGMGGGNGTGGGGGDKTACQNACAEQHPGAVTKWTEYNTCVTQTCGADCL
;
A
#
# COMPACT_ATOMS: atom_id res chain seq x y z
N MET A 1 -67.87 12.46 -26.98
CA MET A 1 -67.59 11.55 -25.84
C MET A 1 -66.09 11.59 -25.57
N ARG A 2 -65.65 12.24 -24.48
CA ARG A 2 -64.24 12.30 -24.05
C ARG A 2 -64.08 11.37 -22.85
N LEU A 3 -63.25 10.34 -22.97
CA LEU A 3 -62.87 9.45 -21.87
C LEU A 3 -61.55 9.95 -21.27
N ALA A 4 -61.65 10.50 -20.06
CA ALA A 4 -60.51 10.93 -19.26
C ALA A 4 -59.86 9.72 -18.59
N ARG A 5 -58.56 9.53 -18.80
CA ARG A 5 -57.75 8.44 -18.25
C ARG A 5 -56.97 8.98 -17.05
N TRP A 6 -57.40 8.62 -15.85
CA TRP A 6 -56.72 8.95 -14.60
C TRP A 6 -55.61 7.95 -14.34
N ILE A 7 -54.37 8.42 -14.20
CA ILE A 7 -53.22 7.64 -13.76
C ILE A 7 -52.99 7.95 -12.29
N PHE A 8 -53.26 6.97 -11.42
CA PHE A 8 -52.82 6.97 -10.03
C PHE A 8 -51.34 6.63 -9.99
N VAL A 9 -50.51 7.56 -9.50
CA VAL A 9 -49.11 7.29 -9.15
C VAL A 9 -49.07 6.98 -7.65
N SER A 10 -48.88 5.71 -7.32
CA SER A 10 -48.66 5.23 -5.96
C SER A 10 -47.23 5.53 -5.52
N ALA A 11 -47.08 6.39 -4.52
CA ALA A 11 -45.80 6.62 -3.85
C ALA A 11 -45.55 5.55 -2.77
N PRO A 12 -44.35 4.92 -2.70
CA PRO A 12 -44.02 4.04 -1.60
C PRO A 12 -43.68 4.86 -0.34
N LEU A 13 -44.44 4.58 0.72
CA LEU A 13 -44.22 5.05 2.08
C LEU A 13 -43.08 4.23 2.69
N PHE A 14 -41.89 4.82 2.84
CA PHE A 14 -40.79 4.20 3.59
C PHE A 14 -41.02 4.44 5.09
N ILE A 15 -41.32 3.37 5.83
CA ILE A 15 -41.39 3.36 7.29
C ILE A 15 -39.96 3.29 7.84
N ALA A 16 -39.54 4.34 8.54
CA ALA A 16 -38.29 4.35 9.31
C ALA A 16 -38.46 3.50 10.57
N GLY A 17 -37.83 2.32 10.60
CA GLY A 17 -37.67 1.52 11.82
C GLY A 17 -36.48 2.02 12.64
N ALA A 18 -36.72 2.52 13.84
CA ALA A 18 -35.67 2.78 14.81
C ALA A 18 -35.15 1.46 15.38
N ILE A 19 -33.89 1.13 15.09
CA ILE A 19 -33.18 0.00 15.71
C ILE A 19 -32.50 0.53 16.96
N ALA A 20 -33.04 0.18 18.13
CA ALA A 20 -32.38 0.35 19.42
C ALA A 20 -31.41 -0.82 19.61
N CYS A 21 -30.10 -0.58 19.55
CA CYS A 21 -29.09 -1.57 19.93
C CYS A 21 -28.98 -1.61 21.45
N ASN A 22 -29.55 -2.65 22.05
CA ASN A 22 -29.37 -3.03 23.44
C ASN A 22 -27.99 -3.69 23.58
N ALA A 23 -27.09 -3.09 24.36
CA ALA A 23 -25.77 -3.64 24.65
C ALA A 23 -25.89 -4.66 25.79
N ASN A 24 -25.55 -5.93 25.52
CA ASN A 24 -25.07 -6.87 26.52
C ASN A 24 -24.49 -8.10 25.82
N VAL A 25 -23.15 -8.17 25.74
CA VAL A 25 -22.45 -9.43 25.51
C VAL A 25 -21.49 -9.63 26.68
N ALA A 26 -21.74 -10.71 27.42
CA ALA A 26 -20.96 -11.17 28.55
C ALA A 26 -19.57 -11.65 28.09
N VAL A 27 -18.58 -11.32 28.91
CA VAL A 27 -17.19 -11.76 28.84
C VAL A 27 -17.13 -13.28 29.06
N GLN A 28 -16.46 -14.01 28.17
CA GLN A 28 -16.01 -15.38 28.44
C GLN A 28 -14.52 -15.41 28.81
N PRO A 29 -14.11 -16.27 29.75
CA PRO A 29 -12.78 -16.28 30.32
C PRO A 29 -11.72 -16.88 29.38
N LEU A 30 -10.51 -16.32 29.49
CA LEU A 30 -9.29 -16.74 28.82
C LEU A 30 -8.94 -18.18 29.22
N GLY A 31 -8.97 -19.09 28.24
CA GLY A 31 -8.40 -20.42 28.35
C GLY A 31 -6.87 -20.35 28.24
N ALA A 32 -6.21 -20.95 29.22
CA ALA A 32 -4.77 -21.12 29.30
C ALA A 32 -4.21 -21.89 28.09
N ASN A 33 -3.16 -21.36 27.47
CA ASN A 33 -2.28 -22.13 26.60
C ASN A 33 -0.90 -22.16 27.24
N SER A 34 -0.45 -23.39 27.46
CA SER A 34 0.73 -23.80 28.20
C SER A 34 2.02 -23.47 27.46
N ASP A 35 3.00 -23.04 28.24
CA ASP A 35 4.41 -22.91 27.88
C ASP A 35 5.00 -24.24 27.40
N GLY A 36 5.79 -24.20 26.33
CA GLY A 36 6.39 -25.37 25.69
C GLY A 36 7.56 -25.04 24.79
N ASP A 37 8.72 -24.90 25.42
CA ASP A 37 10.06 -25.34 25.02
C ASP A 37 10.83 -24.67 23.86
N ASP A 38 12.07 -24.34 24.20
CA ASP A 38 13.06 -23.58 23.46
C ASP A 38 13.83 -24.49 22.49
N GLY A 39 13.39 -24.53 21.23
CA GLY A 39 14.08 -25.23 20.15
C GLY A 39 14.83 -24.27 19.22
N GLU A 40 16.11 -24.00 19.52
CA GLU A 40 17.05 -23.29 18.65
C GLU A 40 17.13 -23.95 17.27
N THR A 41 16.42 -23.40 16.29
CA THR A 41 16.48 -23.86 14.89
C THR A 41 17.58 -23.13 14.16
N LYS A 42 18.71 -23.81 13.99
CA LYS A 42 19.75 -23.45 13.02
C LYS A 42 19.13 -23.17 11.65
N THR A 43 19.30 -21.95 11.17
CA THR A 43 18.98 -21.57 9.78
C THR A 43 19.83 -22.43 8.83
N PRO A 44 19.22 -23.27 7.97
CA PRO A 44 20.00 -24.02 6.97
C PRO A 44 20.55 -23.05 5.91
N PRO A 45 21.71 -23.35 5.32
CA PRO A 45 22.31 -22.53 4.29
C PRO A 45 21.35 -22.41 3.09
N ARG A 46 21.28 -21.19 2.51
CA ARG A 46 20.62 -20.93 1.21
C ARG A 46 21.22 -21.86 0.16
N GLY A 47 20.56 -22.98 -0.08
CA GLY A 47 20.85 -23.86 -1.21
C GLY A 47 20.59 -23.12 -2.51
N GLY A 48 21.40 -23.41 -3.53
CA GLY A 48 21.22 -22.90 -4.90
C GLY A 48 19.87 -23.31 -5.51
N PRO A 49 19.64 -23.08 -6.81
CA PRO A 49 18.39 -23.38 -7.50
C PRO A 49 18.16 -24.90 -7.58
N GLY A 50 17.81 -25.51 -6.45
CA GLY A 50 17.31 -26.85 -6.35
C GLY A 50 15.92 -26.84 -6.95
N SER A 51 15.71 -27.72 -7.92
CA SER A 51 14.41 -28.08 -8.46
C SER A 51 13.39 -28.19 -7.33
N ARG A 52 12.53 -27.18 -7.19
CA ARG A 52 11.38 -27.24 -6.29
C ARG A 52 10.57 -28.47 -6.69
N PRO A 53 10.09 -29.27 -5.72
CA PRO A 53 9.18 -30.37 -6.03
C PRO A 53 8.08 -29.83 -6.95
N THR A 54 7.94 -30.41 -8.14
CA THR A 54 6.88 -30.05 -9.08
C THR A 54 5.60 -30.66 -8.53
N ASP A 55 5.01 -29.96 -7.56
CA ASP A 55 3.75 -30.36 -6.96
C ASP A 55 2.69 -30.42 -8.09
N ASN A 56 1.77 -31.38 -8.06
CA ASN A 56 0.64 -31.49 -9.00
C ASN A 56 -0.35 -30.30 -8.93
N THR A 57 0.03 -29.25 -8.25
CA THR A 57 -0.71 -28.02 -8.09
C THR A 57 -0.73 -27.23 -9.40
N CYS A 58 -1.70 -26.35 -9.52
CA CYS A 58 -1.94 -25.61 -10.75
C CYS A 58 -0.71 -24.74 -11.12
N LEU A 59 -0.03 -24.11 -10.15
CA LEU A 59 1.20 -23.35 -10.38
C LEU A 59 2.41 -24.27 -10.59
N GLY A 60 2.47 -25.39 -9.88
CA GLY A 60 3.57 -26.36 -10.00
C GLY A 60 3.70 -26.95 -11.41
N LYS A 61 2.56 -27.17 -12.10
CA LYS A 61 2.53 -27.56 -13.52
C LYS A 61 3.17 -26.53 -14.45
N GLU A 62 3.19 -25.27 -14.03
CA GLU A 62 3.75 -24.15 -14.78
C GLU A 62 5.14 -23.73 -14.30
N ASN A 63 5.74 -24.52 -13.39
CA ASN A 63 7.01 -24.20 -12.75
C ASN A 63 7.00 -22.82 -12.05
N LEU A 64 5.82 -22.41 -11.57
CA LEU A 64 5.63 -21.21 -10.77
C LEU A 64 5.52 -21.61 -9.29
N GLY A 65 6.07 -20.79 -8.40
CA GLY A 65 5.92 -21.02 -6.98
C GLY A 65 6.37 -19.87 -6.10
N PHE A 66 5.85 -19.87 -4.88
CA PHE A 66 6.10 -18.89 -3.83
C PHE A 66 7.03 -19.47 -2.77
N ASP A 67 7.79 -18.60 -2.09
CA ASP A 67 8.73 -19.00 -1.04
C ASP A 67 8.01 -19.49 0.23
N LYS A 68 6.83 -18.94 0.52
CA LYS A 68 6.00 -19.32 1.66
C LYS A 68 5.03 -20.43 1.28
N ALA A 69 5.02 -21.53 2.03
CA ALA A 69 4.11 -22.65 1.81
C ALA A 69 2.63 -22.28 1.97
N SER A 70 2.30 -21.38 2.90
CA SER A 70 0.95 -20.81 3.07
C SER A 70 0.51 -20.06 1.82
N CYS A 71 1.35 -19.15 1.32
CA CYS A 71 1.10 -18.42 0.08
C CYS A 71 0.97 -19.36 -1.12
N GLN A 72 1.85 -20.34 -1.24
CA GLN A 72 1.79 -21.38 -2.26
C GLN A 72 0.44 -22.10 -2.20
N THR A 73 -0.03 -22.48 -1.01
CA THR A 73 -1.33 -23.17 -0.83
C THR A 73 -2.49 -22.28 -1.27
N CYS A 74 -2.52 -21.02 -0.83
CA CYS A 74 -3.59 -20.09 -1.19
C CYS A 74 -3.58 -19.77 -2.69
N MET A 75 -2.41 -19.51 -3.28
CA MET A 75 -2.29 -19.19 -4.70
C MET A 75 -2.57 -20.39 -5.62
N ASN A 76 -2.50 -21.60 -5.10
CA ASN A 76 -2.93 -22.81 -5.80
C ASN A 76 -4.43 -23.11 -5.67
N ALA A 77 -5.18 -22.35 -4.87
CA ALA A 77 -6.64 -22.47 -4.82
C ALA A 77 -7.29 -22.02 -6.14
N ASP A 78 -8.44 -22.62 -6.44
CA ASP A 78 -9.16 -22.40 -7.70
C ASP A 78 -9.57 -20.92 -7.83
N GLY A 79 -9.07 -20.27 -8.89
CA GLY A 79 -9.23 -18.83 -9.16
C GLY A 79 -7.88 -18.12 -9.27
N CYS A 80 -7.11 -18.08 -8.18
CA CYS A 80 -5.85 -17.32 -8.17
C CYS A 80 -4.73 -17.96 -8.98
N CYS A 81 -4.72 -19.29 -9.07
CA CYS A 81 -3.76 -19.94 -9.93
C CYS A 81 -3.98 -19.60 -11.41
N GLN A 82 -5.23 -19.68 -11.91
CA GLN A 82 -5.51 -19.44 -13.33
C GLN A 82 -5.19 -18.00 -13.73
N VAL A 83 -5.50 -17.04 -12.86
CA VAL A 83 -5.13 -15.63 -13.04
C VAL A 83 -3.60 -15.47 -13.09
N THR A 84 -2.87 -16.15 -12.20
CA THR A 84 -1.40 -16.12 -12.17
C THR A 84 -0.81 -16.70 -13.46
N ILE A 85 -1.32 -17.84 -13.92
CA ILE A 85 -0.88 -18.46 -15.19
C ILE A 85 -1.19 -17.54 -16.37
N ALA A 86 -2.40 -16.97 -16.43
CA ALA A 86 -2.82 -16.07 -17.50
C ALA A 86 -1.98 -14.78 -17.57
N CYS A 87 -1.38 -14.39 -16.43
CA CYS A 87 -0.45 -13.28 -16.32
C CYS A 87 0.98 -13.68 -16.72
N PHE A 88 1.56 -14.75 -16.16
CA PHE A 88 2.99 -15.03 -16.37
C PHE A 88 3.31 -15.95 -17.55
N LYS A 89 2.37 -16.78 -18.00
CA LYS A 89 2.63 -17.75 -19.08
C LYS A 89 2.19 -17.22 -20.43
N GLY A 90 3.15 -17.02 -21.33
CA GLY A 90 2.91 -16.72 -22.74
C GLY A 90 2.30 -15.34 -23.03
N ASN A 91 2.24 -14.45 -22.03
CA ASN A 91 1.79 -13.08 -22.21
C ASN A 91 2.99 -12.11 -22.09
N ALA A 92 3.51 -11.68 -23.23
CA ALA A 92 4.63 -10.75 -23.29
C ALA A 92 4.34 -9.41 -22.60
N ASP A 93 3.09 -8.93 -22.67
CA ASP A 93 2.70 -7.65 -22.06
C ASP A 93 2.73 -7.73 -20.52
N CYS A 94 2.28 -8.85 -19.95
CA CYS A 94 2.33 -9.05 -18.49
C CYS A 94 3.77 -9.21 -17.98
N ALA A 95 4.64 -9.89 -18.73
CA ALA A 95 6.06 -9.97 -18.40
C ALA A 95 6.71 -8.58 -18.45
N ALA A 96 6.42 -7.79 -19.49
CA ALA A 96 6.92 -6.43 -19.62
C ALA A 96 6.38 -5.50 -18.52
N LEU A 97 5.09 -5.63 -18.16
CA LEU A 97 4.48 -4.91 -17.05
C LEU A 97 5.12 -5.27 -15.71
N GLN A 98 5.35 -6.56 -15.44
CA GLN A 98 6.03 -7.00 -14.22
C GLN A 98 7.46 -6.45 -14.15
N GLU A 99 8.21 -6.51 -15.25
CA GLU A 99 9.55 -5.94 -15.33
C GLU A 99 9.50 -4.43 -15.04
N CYS A 100 8.57 -3.72 -15.66
CA CYS A 100 8.36 -2.28 -15.43
C CYS A 100 8.03 -1.99 -13.95
N MET A 101 7.10 -2.73 -13.36
CA MET A 101 6.68 -2.58 -11.96
C MET A 101 7.80 -2.92 -10.97
N SER A 102 8.68 -3.88 -11.28
CA SER A 102 9.84 -4.22 -10.44
C SER A 102 10.87 -3.08 -10.40
N LYS A 103 11.05 -2.38 -11.52
CA LYS A 103 11.88 -1.16 -11.59
C LYS A 103 11.28 -0.02 -10.75
N CYS A 104 9.95 0.05 -10.61
CA CYS A 104 9.29 1.03 -9.73
C CYS A 104 9.51 0.80 -8.23
N GLY A 105 9.83 -0.43 -7.81
CA GLY A 105 10.04 -0.80 -6.40
C GLY A 105 11.50 -0.69 -5.93
N GLY A 106 12.44 -0.53 -6.87
CA GLY A 106 13.86 -0.49 -6.59
C GLY A 106 14.36 0.92 -6.39
N GLY A 107 14.32 1.41 -5.15
CA GLY A 107 15.35 2.33 -4.69
C GLY A 107 16.69 1.61 -4.86
N GLY A 108 17.34 1.81 -6.00
CA GLY A 108 18.55 1.11 -6.36
C GLY A 108 19.60 1.29 -5.28
N THR A 109 20.28 0.20 -4.92
CA THR A 109 21.65 0.23 -4.42
C THR A 109 22.54 0.79 -5.54
N GLY A 110 22.42 2.10 -5.80
CA GLY A 110 23.25 2.83 -6.72
C GLY A 110 24.48 3.32 -5.98
N THR A 111 25.64 2.75 -6.29
CA THR A 111 26.97 3.27 -5.97
C THR A 111 27.32 4.55 -6.75
N GLY A 112 26.33 5.35 -7.13
CA GLY A 112 26.52 6.56 -7.93
C GLY A 112 26.56 7.80 -7.05
N GLY A 113 27.76 8.29 -6.74
CA GLY A 113 27.97 9.60 -6.13
C GLY A 113 27.42 10.70 -7.05
N GLY A 114 26.50 11.48 -6.51
CA GLY A 114 25.90 12.62 -7.19
C GLY A 114 25.30 13.56 -6.16
N ASP A 115 26.09 14.55 -5.76
CA ASP A 115 25.65 15.65 -4.91
C ASP A 115 24.62 16.51 -5.66
N GLY A 116 23.46 16.74 -5.05
CA GLY A 116 22.66 17.94 -5.31
C GLY A 116 21.18 17.74 -5.61
N GLY A 117 20.33 18.21 -4.69
CA GLY A 117 18.96 18.65 -5.00
C GLY A 117 17.87 18.02 -4.13
N GLY A 118 17.60 18.64 -2.97
CA GLY A 118 16.57 18.22 -2.02
C GLY A 118 15.15 18.33 -2.59
N GLY A 119 14.70 17.28 -3.27
CA GLY A 119 13.28 16.98 -3.44
C GLY A 119 12.85 16.12 -2.26
N GLY A 120 12.19 16.73 -1.27
CA GLY A 120 11.68 16.04 -0.09
C GLY A 120 10.67 14.97 -0.49
N GLY A 121 11.15 13.76 -0.76
CA GLY A 121 10.31 12.58 -0.90
C GLY A 121 9.55 12.41 0.40
N GLY A 122 8.24 12.67 0.36
CA GLY A 122 7.37 12.52 1.52
C GLY A 122 7.56 11.14 2.13
N SER A 123 7.47 11.05 3.46
CA SER A 123 7.53 9.77 4.16
C SER A 123 6.48 8.80 3.57
N THR A 124 6.69 7.48 3.72
CA THR A 124 5.68 6.48 3.37
C THR A 124 4.30 6.84 3.93
N GLY A 125 4.26 7.39 5.15
CA GLY A 125 3.05 7.89 5.79
C GLY A 125 2.44 9.11 5.07
N GLN A 126 3.24 10.09 4.66
CA GLN A 126 2.75 11.24 3.88
C GLN A 126 2.15 10.80 2.54
N ASN A 127 2.80 9.87 1.83
CA ASN A 127 2.27 9.36 0.57
C ASN A 127 0.93 8.64 0.78
N LEU A 128 0.84 7.73 1.77
CA LEU A 128 -0.42 7.06 2.13
C LEU A 128 -1.51 8.04 2.54
N PHE A 129 -1.15 9.11 3.25
CA PHE A 129 -2.13 10.13 3.62
C PHE A 129 -2.70 10.83 2.39
N VAL A 130 -1.83 11.28 1.48
CA VAL A 130 -2.24 12.04 0.30
C VAL A 130 -3.03 11.19 -0.69
N THR A 131 -2.64 9.93 -0.91
CA THR A 131 -3.24 9.07 -1.94
C THR A 131 -4.44 8.26 -1.43
N GLU A 132 -4.50 7.91 -0.16
CA GLU A 132 -5.55 7.03 0.38
C GLU A 132 -6.41 7.73 1.45
N VAL A 133 -5.79 8.25 2.52
CA VAL A 133 -6.55 8.79 3.67
C VAL A 133 -7.35 10.02 3.25
N TYR A 134 -6.71 11.00 2.63
CA TYR A 134 -7.33 12.28 2.32
C TYR A 134 -8.54 12.11 1.38
N PRO A 135 -8.46 11.40 0.23
CA PRO A 135 -9.64 11.16 -0.59
C PRO A 135 -10.75 10.40 0.14
N ALA A 136 -10.40 9.45 1.02
CA ALA A 136 -11.38 8.67 1.76
C ALA A 136 -12.20 9.50 2.75
N VAL A 137 -11.62 10.54 3.38
CA VAL A 137 -12.30 11.33 4.42
C VAL A 137 -12.69 12.75 4.00
N ASN A 138 -12.06 13.33 2.98
CA ASN A 138 -12.27 14.73 2.60
C ASN A 138 -13.74 15.02 2.23
N GLY A 139 -14.36 14.15 1.43
CA GLY A 139 -15.77 14.32 1.02
C GLY A 139 -16.77 14.29 2.18
N THR A 140 -16.42 13.65 3.29
CA THR A 140 -17.31 13.50 4.45
C THR A 140 -16.99 14.53 5.55
N CYS A 141 -15.72 14.88 5.74
CA CYS A 141 -15.26 15.65 6.89
C CYS A 141 -14.99 17.13 6.57
N ALA A 142 -14.54 17.45 5.35
CA ALA A 142 -14.07 18.79 5.02
C ALA A 142 -15.19 19.83 5.05
N GLY A 143 -16.44 19.46 4.78
CA GLY A 143 -17.58 20.38 4.84
C GLY A 143 -17.74 21.08 6.19
N CYS A 144 -17.41 20.39 7.29
CA CYS A 144 -17.43 20.97 8.64
C CYS A 144 -16.05 21.40 9.14
N HIS A 145 -14.97 20.79 8.65
CA HIS A 145 -13.63 20.95 9.22
C HIS A 145 -12.63 21.66 8.30
N ALA A 146 -13.07 22.20 7.16
CA ALA A 146 -12.30 23.14 6.36
C ALA A 146 -12.51 24.59 6.83
N ALA A 147 -11.80 25.53 6.22
CA ALA A 147 -11.97 26.95 6.48
C ALA A 147 -13.43 27.38 6.19
N GLY A 148 -14.07 28.02 7.17
CA GLY A 148 -15.47 28.44 7.08
C GLY A 148 -16.50 27.37 7.46
N GLY A 149 -16.06 26.16 7.82
CA GLY A 149 -16.92 25.13 8.40
C GLY A 149 -17.34 25.45 9.84
N THR A 150 -18.31 24.69 10.36
CA THR A 150 -18.84 24.85 11.73
C THR A 150 -17.97 24.19 12.81
N GLY A 151 -17.03 23.32 12.43
CA GLY A 151 -16.13 22.61 13.32
C GLY A 151 -14.71 23.21 13.37
N PRO A 152 -13.85 22.68 14.26
CA PRO A 152 -12.43 23.05 14.26
C PRO A 152 -11.79 22.80 12.89
N THR A 153 -11.00 23.75 12.42
CA THR A 153 -10.34 23.65 11.11
C THR A 153 -9.14 22.72 11.20
N PHE A 154 -9.24 21.57 10.54
CA PHE A 154 -8.10 20.66 10.33
C PHE A 154 -7.96 20.15 8.89
N PHE A 155 -8.86 20.54 7.99
CA PHE A 155 -8.71 20.36 6.55
C PHE A 155 -8.17 21.63 5.90
N GLY A 156 -7.00 21.52 5.28
CA GLY A 156 -6.41 22.57 4.46
C GLY A 156 -6.96 22.53 3.03
N ALA A 157 -6.55 23.51 2.22
CA ALA A 157 -6.95 23.61 0.82
C ALA A 157 -6.45 22.44 -0.07
N THR A 158 -5.44 21.70 0.39
CA THR A 158 -4.86 20.56 -0.32
C THR A 158 -4.61 19.39 0.64
N ALA A 159 -4.39 18.19 0.08
CA ALA A 159 -4.00 17.02 0.86
C ALA A 159 -2.69 17.24 1.63
N ALA A 160 -1.70 17.88 1.00
CA ALA A 160 -0.42 18.20 1.65
C ALA A 160 -0.57 19.17 2.82
N ALA A 161 -1.38 20.23 2.66
CA ALA A 161 -1.66 21.17 3.75
C ALA A 161 -2.40 20.48 4.91
N THR A 162 -3.37 19.62 4.58
CA THR A 162 -4.12 18.83 5.55
C THR A 162 -3.20 17.87 6.31
N TYR A 163 -2.28 17.20 5.63
CA TYR A 163 -1.29 16.32 6.26
C TYR A 163 -0.46 17.06 7.32
N THR A 164 0.06 18.24 7.00
CA THR A 164 0.82 19.06 7.97
C THR A 164 -0.01 19.39 9.21
N ILE A 165 -1.28 19.75 9.03
CA ILE A 165 -2.20 20.04 10.14
C ILE A 165 -2.49 18.78 10.96
N PHE A 166 -2.72 17.64 10.32
CA PHE A 166 -2.96 16.36 10.99
C PHE A 166 -1.75 15.90 11.82
N LYS A 167 -0.53 16.09 11.28
CA LYS A 167 0.70 15.82 12.02
C LYS A 167 0.83 16.72 13.25
N ALA A 168 0.58 18.03 13.09
CA ALA A 168 0.64 18.99 14.18
C ALA A 168 -0.39 18.72 15.29
N ASN A 169 -1.56 18.18 14.94
CA ASN A 169 -2.60 17.80 15.90
C ASN A 169 -2.44 16.38 16.49
N GLY A 170 -1.37 15.65 16.14
CA GLY A 170 -1.15 14.29 16.64
C GLY A 170 -2.14 13.26 16.09
N TYR A 171 -2.84 13.53 14.98
CA TYR A 171 -3.83 12.61 14.40
C TYR A 171 -3.24 11.35 13.76
N HIS A 172 -1.93 11.34 13.53
CA HIS A 172 -1.18 10.19 13.08
C HIS A 172 -0.88 9.16 14.19
N LEU A 173 -1.24 9.45 15.44
CA LEU A 173 -1.04 8.54 16.57
C LEU A 173 -2.21 7.55 16.70
N ALA A 174 -1.91 6.32 17.13
CA ALA A 174 -2.88 5.23 17.25
C ALA A 174 -4.09 5.56 18.14
N ASN A 175 -3.89 6.37 19.18
CA ASN A 175 -4.95 6.75 20.11
C ASN A 175 -5.46 8.18 19.90
N SER A 176 -5.24 8.76 18.73
CA SER A 176 -5.63 10.15 18.45
C SER A 176 -7.14 10.33 18.42
N GLY A 177 -7.61 11.58 18.59
CA GLY A 177 -9.03 11.90 18.46
C GLY A 177 -9.60 11.68 17.04
N PHE A 178 -8.74 11.53 16.03
CA PHE A 178 -9.15 11.20 14.68
C PHE A 178 -9.46 9.70 14.52
N VAL A 179 -8.68 8.83 15.17
CA VAL A 179 -8.91 7.37 15.22
C VAL A 179 -10.06 7.05 16.18
N ASN A 180 -9.98 7.57 17.41
CA ASN A 180 -10.94 7.35 18.49
C ASN A 180 -12.04 8.41 18.49
N LYS A 181 -12.68 8.59 17.33
CA LYS A 181 -13.66 9.64 17.12
C LYS A 181 -14.77 9.56 18.17
N GLY A 182 -14.94 10.62 18.97
CA GLY A 182 -16.02 10.73 19.95
C GLY A 182 -17.37 11.05 19.32
N ALA A 183 -18.41 11.13 20.16
CA ALA A 183 -19.71 11.62 19.75
C ALA A 183 -19.58 13.06 19.21
N HIS A 184 -20.03 13.29 17.97
CA HIS A 184 -20.05 14.60 17.33
C HIS A 184 -21.20 14.63 16.31
N ALA A 185 -21.62 15.83 15.88
CA ALA A 185 -22.76 16.00 14.97
C ALA A 185 -22.51 15.48 13.53
N GLY A 186 -21.28 15.06 13.22
CA GLY A 186 -20.91 14.50 11.93
C GLY A 186 -21.08 12.98 11.89
N PRO A 187 -21.06 12.37 10.69
CA PRO A 187 -21.12 10.93 10.57
C PRO A 187 -19.91 10.26 11.23
N ALA A 188 -20.14 9.06 11.75
CA ALA A 188 -19.07 8.17 12.16
C ALA A 188 -18.20 7.78 10.95
N LEU A 189 -16.94 7.42 11.21
CA LEU A 189 -16.10 6.82 10.18
C LEU A 189 -16.70 5.46 9.78
N THR A 190 -16.75 5.19 8.48
CA THR A 190 -17.07 3.85 7.98
C THR A 190 -15.93 2.88 8.32
N ALA A 191 -16.22 1.57 8.33
CA ALA A 191 -15.19 0.55 8.56
C ALA A 191 -14.04 0.64 7.53
N GLY A 192 -14.35 0.95 6.27
CA GLY A 192 -13.35 1.14 5.21
C GLY A 192 -12.46 2.35 5.46
N GLN A 193 -13.03 3.51 5.82
CA GLN A 193 -12.25 4.70 6.17
C GLN A 193 -11.33 4.43 7.36
N LEU A 194 -11.84 3.75 8.41
CA LEU A 194 -11.05 3.40 9.58
C LEU A 194 -9.87 2.48 9.24
N ALA A 195 -10.08 1.49 8.36
CA ALA A 195 -9.00 0.62 7.89
C ALA A 195 -7.89 1.41 7.17
N THR A 196 -8.26 2.34 6.28
CA THR A 196 -7.30 3.23 5.59
C THR A 196 -6.54 4.12 6.57
N ILE A 197 -7.22 4.67 7.58
CA ILE A 197 -6.59 5.50 8.61
C ILE A 197 -5.61 4.68 9.45
N ASN A 198 -6.00 3.47 9.89
CA ASN A 198 -5.12 2.58 10.66
C ASN A 198 -3.88 2.17 9.87
N LYS A 199 -4.01 1.91 8.56
CA LYS A 199 -2.88 1.65 7.66
C LYS A 199 -1.90 2.83 7.63
N TRP A 200 -2.41 4.06 7.51
CA TRP A 200 -1.58 5.26 7.55
C TRP A 200 -0.89 5.45 8.91
N VAL A 201 -1.63 5.33 10.01
CA VAL A 201 -1.10 5.42 11.38
C VAL A 201 0.02 4.41 11.62
N ALA A 202 -0.14 3.17 11.16
CA ALA A 202 0.90 2.14 11.26
C ALA A 202 2.16 2.53 10.47
N ALA A 203 2.01 3.08 9.27
CA ALA A 203 3.14 3.56 8.47
C ALA A 203 3.85 4.76 9.11
N GLU A 204 3.11 5.66 9.77
CA GLU A 204 3.67 6.78 10.54
C GLU A 204 4.46 6.30 11.76
N ALA A 205 3.99 5.24 12.44
CA ALA A 205 4.71 4.63 13.55
C ALA A 205 6.00 3.91 13.09
N GLY A 206 5.98 3.25 11.94
CA GLY A 206 7.15 2.56 11.38
C GLY A 206 8.21 3.49 10.78
N GLY A 207 7.83 4.70 10.36
CA GLY A 207 8.71 5.67 9.69
C GLY A 207 9.56 6.55 10.62
N GLY A 208 9.35 6.49 11.93
CA GLY A 208 10.01 7.38 12.90
C GLY A 208 11.43 6.97 13.36
N GLY A 209 11.92 5.79 12.95
CA GLY A 209 13.17 5.21 13.48
C GLY A 209 14.48 5.63 12.80
N GLY A 210 14.44 6.52 11.80
CA GLY A 210 15.63 6.89 11.01
C GLY A 210 16.27 8.21 11.44
N GLY A 211 16.59 8.40 12.72
CA GLY A 211 17.13 9.67 13.19
C GLY A 211 17.65 9.65 14.62
N GLY A 212 18.64 8.80 14.90
CA GLY A 212 19.37 8.82 16.17
C GLY A 212 20.85 8.54 15.91
N GLY A 213 21.65 9.61 15.89
CA GLY A 213 23.09 9.54 15.70
C GLY A 213 23.88 9.16 16.96
N GLY A 214 25.18 8.94 16.73
CA GLY A 214 26.21 8.69 17.73
C GLY A 214 26.90 7.35 17.43
N GLY A 215 28.17 7.25 17.06
CA GLY A 215 29.29 8.18 17.08
C GLY A 215 30.54 7.32 17.30
N GLY A 216 31.65 7.68 16.65
CA GLY A 216 32.99 7.30 17.10
C GLY A 216 33.69 6.18 16.32
N GLY A 217 34.89 6.51 15.86
CA GLY A 217 35.94 5.58 15.40
C GLY A 217 36.02 5.49 13.88
N GLY A 218 37.07 5.89 13.19
CA GLY A 218 38.43 6.24 13.61
C GLY A 218 39.39 5.73 12.53
N GLY A 219 40.32 6.59 12.11
CA GLY A 219 41.66 6.17 11.69
C GLY A 219 41.90 5.76 10.22
N GLY A 220 42.90 6.42 9.64
CA GLY A 220 43.77 5.93 8.55
C GLY A 220 43.16 6.02 7.15
N GLY A 221 43.76 6.64 6.14
CA GLY A 221 45.16 6.97 5.92
C GLY A 221 45.52 6.53 4.49
N GLY A 222 46.14 7.42 3.71
CA GLY A 222 47.08 7.03 2.66
C GLY A 222 46.61 7.07 1.19
N GLY A 223 47.34 7.87 0.40
CA GLY A 223 47.62 7.68 -1.04
C GLY A 223 46.51 8.13 -2.00
N GLY A 224 46.73 8.91 -3.06
CA GLY A 224 47.95 9.16 -3.83
C GLY A 224 47.70 8.75 -5.30
N GLY A 225 47.84 9.71 -6.23
CA GLY A 225 47.81 9.52 -7.69
C GLY A 225 46.44 9.80 -8.33
N GLY A 226 46.27 10.51 -9.44
CA GLY A 226 47.21 10.92 -10.50
C GLY A 226 46.66 10.48 -11.86
N GLY A 227 46.47 11.44 -12.80
CA GLY A 227 46.08 11.21 -14.21
C GLY A 227 44.56 11.32 -14.44
N GLY A 228 44.02 12.11 -15.38
CA GLY A 228 44.55 12.52 -16.67
C GLY A 228 43.83 11.71 -17.76
N GLY A 229 42.99 12.36 -18.58
CA GLY A 229 42.38 11.71 -19.74
C GLY A 229 41.09 12.38 -20.21
N GLY A 230 41.21 13.26 -21.21
CA GLY A 230 40.07 13.78 -21.96
C GLY A 230 39.42 12.71 -22.82
N GLY A 231 38.12 12.85 -23.03
CA GLY A 231 37.34 12.01 -23.94
C GLY A 231 36.10 12.77 -24.40
N ASN A 232 36.16 13.29 -25.62
CA ASN A 232 35.01 13.82 -26.33
C ASN A 232 34.16 12.62 -26.78
N GLY A 233 32.98 12.44 -26.20
CA GLY A 233 32.04 11.37 -26.54
C GLY A 233 30.64 11.92 -26.69
N MET A 234 30.28 12.32 -27.91
CA MET A 234 28.91 12.57 -28.31
C MET A 234 28.16 11.23 -28.33
N GLY A 235 27.22 11.06 -27.40
CA GLY A 235 26.35 9.89 -27.34
C GLY A 235 25.00 10.31 -26.77
N GLY A 236 24.10 10.73 -27.66
CA GLY A 236 22.71 11.03 -27.32
C GLY A 236 21.96 9.77 -26.94
N GLY A 237 21.85 9.51 -25.64
CA GLY A 237 20.88 8.60 -25.09
C GLY A 237 19.76 9.40 -24.45
N ASN A 238 18.53 9.24 -24.94
CA ASN A 238 17.32 9.61 -24.20
C ASN A 238 17.21 8.69 -22.96
N GLY A 239 18.05 8.93 -21.97
CA GLY A 239 17.93 8.34 -20.65
C GLY A 239 16.98 9.21 -19.85
N THR A 240 15.69 8.85 -19.82
CA THR A 240 14.79 9.32 -18.77
C THR A 240 15.23 8.70 -17.45
N GLY A 241 16.31 9.24 -16.88
CA GLY A 241 16.77 8.97 -15.52
C GLY A 241 15.79 9.60 -14.54
N GLY A 242 14.66 8.92 -14.32
CA GLY A 242 13.65 9.30 -13.34
C GLY A 242 14.15 9.01 -11.93
N GLY A 243 14.87 9.96 -11.35
CA GLY A 243 15.20 9.96 -9.92
C GLY A 243 13.94 10.00 -9.06
N GLY A 244 13.86 9.12 -8.07
CA GLY A 244 12.92 9.21 -6.94
C GLY A 244 11.46 9.46 -7.31
N GLY A 245 11.00 8.98 -8.47
CA GLY A 245 9.62 9.15 -8.91
C GLY A 245 8.69 8.46 -7.92
N ASP A 246 7.61 9.16 -7.57
CA ASP A 246 6.47 8.59 -6.86
C ASP A 246 6.21 7.17 -7.38
N LYS A 247 6.35 6.17 -6.51
CA LYS A 247 6.15 4.77 -6.86
C LYS A 247 4.81 4.59 -7.58
N THR A 248 3.78 5.33 -7.15
CA THR A 248 2.47 5.34 -7.80
C THR A 248 2.53 5.92 -9.21
N ALA A 249 3.23 7.04 -9.43
CA ALA A 249 3.42 7.59 -10.77
C ALA A 249 4.19 6.62 -11.70
N CYS A 250 5.22 5.94 -11.20
CA CYS A 250 5.93 4.92 -11.96
C CYS A 250 5.02 3.73 -12.30
N GLN A 251 4.26 3.24 -11.32
CA GLN A 251 3.31 2.14 -11.53
C GLN A 251 2.23 2.54 -12.55
N ASN A 252 1.71 3.77 -12.49
CA ASN A 252 0.75 4.29 -13.46
C ASN A 252 1.36 4.38 -14.86
N ALA A 253 2.59 4.88 -14.99
CA ALA A 253 3.29 4.94 -16.27
C ALA A 253 3.53 3.55 -16.86
N CYS A 254 3.82 2.55 -16.02
CA CYS A 254 3.92 1.15 -16.45
C CYS A 254 2.57 0.60 -16.91
N ALA A 255 1.48 0.91 -16.20
CA ALA A 255 0.14 0.50 -16.60
C ALA A 255 -0.27 1.11 -17.94
N GLU A 256 0.05 2.39 -18.18
CA GLU A 256 -0.21 3.08 -19.45
C GLU A 256 0.57 2.47 -20.63
N GLN A 257 1.79 1.99 -20.39
CA GLN A 257 2.60 1.32 -21.41
C GLN A 257 2.11 -0.10 -21.76
N HIS A 258 1.36 -0.74 -20.86
CA HIS A 258 0.93 -2.14 -21.02
C HIS A 258 -0.58 -2.33 -20.77
N PRO A 259 -1.46 -1.62 -21.50
CA PRO A 259 -2.90 -1.62 -21.22
C PRO A 259 -3.54 -3.01 -21.33
N GLY A 260 -3.05 -3.87 -22.23
CA GLY A 260 -3.51 -5.26 -22.39
C GLY A 260 -3.17 -6.18 -21.21
N ALA A 261 -2.21 -5.79 -20.38
CA ALA A 261 -1.79 -6.53 -19.18
C ALA A 261 -2.41 -6.01 -17.89
N VAL A 262 -2.91 -4.76 -17.86
CA VAL A 262 -3.42 -4.10 -16.64
C VAL A 262 -4.53 -4.92 -16.00
N THR A 263 -5.54 -5.36 -16.75
CA THR A 263 -6.66 -6.14 -16.19
C THR A 263 -6.18 -7.41 -15.49
N LYS A 264 -5.32 -8.19 -16.17
CA LYS A 264 -4.79 -9.44 -15.62
C LYS A 264 -3.89 -9.21 -14.42
N TRP A 265 -3.09 -8.15 -14.45
CA TRP A 265 -2.23 -7.76 -13.33
C TRP A 265 -3.05 -7.31 -12.12
N THR A 266 -4.15 -6.58 -12.32
CA THR A 266 -5.08 -6.19 -11.26
C THR A 266 -5.77 -7.41 -10.64
N GLU A 267 -6.20 -8.37 -11.44
CA GLU A 267 -6.75 -9.64 -10.95
C GLU A 267 -5.70 -10.41 -10.14
N TYR A 268 -4.46 -10.51 -10.65
CA TYR A 268 -3.35 -11.15 -9.94
C TYR A 268 -3.07 -10.48 -8.60
N ASN A 269 -3.00 -9.15 -8.56
CA ASN A 269 -2.78 -8.41 -7.33
C ASN A 269 -3.93 -8.56 -6.34
N THR A 270 -5.17 -8.63 -6.83
CA THR A 270 -6.33 -8.90 -5.96
C THR A 270 -6.18 -10.26 -5.28
N CYS A 271 -5.73 -11.26 -6.02
CA CYS A 271 -5.39 -12.57 -5.47
C CYS A 271 -4.28 -12.49 -4.41
N VAL A 272 -3.14 -11.87 -4.72
CA VAL A 272 -2.00 -11.81 -3.80
C VAL A 272 -2.30 -10.98 -2.56
N THR A 273 -2.98 -9.84 -2.70
CA THR A 273 -3.10 -8.84 -1.62
C THR A 273 -4.40 -8.95 -0.84
N GLN A 274 -5.51 -9.35 -1.47
CA GLN A 274 -6.81 -9.44 -0.79
C GLN A 274 -7.16 -10.88 -0.44
N THR A 275 -7.02 -11.80 -1.39
CA THR A 275 -7.43 -13.21 -1.17
C THR A 275 -6.41 -13.95 -0.33
N CYS A 276 -5.13 -13.82 -0.69
CA CYS A 276 -4.00 -14.51 -0.06
C CYS A 276 -3.12 -13.58 0.79
N GLY A 277 -3.57 -12.35 1.05
CA GLY A 277 -2.75 -11.31 1.68
C GLY A 277 -2.12 -11.74 3.00
N ALA A 278 -2.88 -12.38 3.88
CA ALA A 278 -2.40 -12.87 5.18
C ALA A 278 -1.36 -14.00 5.05
N ASP A 279 -1.44 -14.79 3.97
CA ASP A 279 -0.56 -15.93 3.74
C ASP A 279 0.70 -15.57 2.94
N CYS A 280 0.64 -14.50 2.13
CA CYS A 280 1.69 -14.07 1.20
C CYS A 280 2.56 -12.92 1.71
N LEU A 281 2.03 -12.00 2.52
CA LEU A 281 2.79 -10.89 3.12
C LEU A 281 3.55 -11.34 4.36
#